data_AF-A0A0F4IFT7-F1
#
_entry.id   AF-A0A0F4IFT7-F1
#
_cell.length_a   1.000
_cell.length_b   1.000
_cell.length_c   1.000
_cell.angle_alpha   90.00
_cell.angle_beta   90.00
_cell.angle_gamma   90.00
#
_symmetry.space_group_name_H-M   'P 1'
#
loop_
_entity.id
_entity.type
_entity.pdbx_description
1 polymer ?
#
loop_
_entity_poly.entity_id
_entity_poly.type
_entity_poly.pdbx_seq_one_letter_code
_entity_poly.pdbx_strand_id
1 'polypeptide(L)'
;DVVGAVDDIPVDLHDPEIWEAHMKVFRAAVGRPVDAVFTSEEYGTELARRFGAEEVLVDPARSLFPVSGTAVRADPAGCWEYLGPAVRAALTRRVVVLGAESTGTTTLSRELAAHYRRRGGVWAKTGWVAEYGREYSEEKLAAARAVDPAASWEHMTFTSREFPVIARRQDENEDRAARLGSPVLFCDTDSFATGVWHERYVGGRNREVERIAARTRRDLYLLTDHEGVPFEDDGLRDGPELRPWMTARFRRELARTGRRFLVVSGDRGSRLEQAVAAVDGLLAEGWHFTAPLPERR
;
A
#
# COMPACT_ATOMS: atom_id res chain seq x y z
N ASP A 1 -23.61 -0.44 -13.75
CA ASP A 1 -23.40 -0.77 -12.34
C ASP A 1 -22.92 -2.20 -12.17
N VAL A 2 -21.95 -2.42 -11.29
CA VAL A 2 -21.51 -3.75 -10.86
C VAL A 2 -22.02 -3.94 -9.44
N VAL A 3 -22.79 -5.00 -9.22
CA VAL A 3 -23.30 -5.38 -7.89
C VAL A 3 -22.56 -6.63 -7.42
N GLY A 4 -22.24 -6.66 -6.13
CA GLY A 4 -21.62 -7.82 -5.49
C GLY A 4 -22.34 -8.12 -4.18
N ALA A 5 -22.46 -9.40 -3.85
CA ALA A 5 -22.97 -9.86 -2.57
C ALA A 5 -22.01 -10.91 -2.01
N VAL A 6 -21.87 -10.93 -0.69
CA VAL A 6 -21.16 -12.00 0.01
C VAL A 6 -22.09 -13.20 0.08
N ASP A 7 -21.57 -14.35 -0.34
CA ASP A 7 -22.25 -15.63 -0.26
C ASP A 7 -21.33 -16.63 0.43
N ASP A 8 -21.59 -16.84 1.72
CA ASP A 8 -20.83 -17.75 2.57
C ASP A 8 -21.52 -19.12 2.72
N ILE A 9 -22.53 -19.41 1.89
CA ILE A 9 -23.20 -20.71 1.88
C ILE A 9 -22.20 -21.76 1.35
N PRO A 10 -22.04 -22.91 2.03
CA PRO A 10 -21.20 -23.99 1.52
C PRO A 10 -21.67 -24.44 0.14
N VAL A 11 -20.72 -24.65 -0.78
CA VAL A 11 -21.05 -25.07 -2.14
C VAL A 11 -21.23 -26.60 -2.16
N ASP A 12 -22.42 -27.03 -2.62
CA ASP A 12 -22.71 -28.41 -3.02
C ASP A 12 -23.54 -28.36 -4.32
N LEU A 13 -22.91 -28.77 -5.42
CA LEU A 13 -23.53 -28.67 -6.75
C LEU A 13 -24.62 -29.73 -6.99
N HIS A 14 -24.76 -30.70 -6.09
CA HIS A 14 -25.73 -31.79 -6.19
C HIS A 14 -26.95 -31.60 -5.28
N ASP A 15 -26.92 -30.63 -4.37
CA ASP A 15 -28.01 -30.35 -3.43
C ASP A 15 -28.92 -29.21 -3.95
N PRO A 16 -30.20 -29.51 -4.29
CA PRO A 16 -31.13 -28.50 -4.78
C PRO A 16 -31.46 -27.40 -3.76
N GLU A 17 -31.42 -27.69 -2.46
CA GLU A 17 -31.71 -26.71 -1.41
C GLU A 17 -30.56 -25.71 -1.27
N ILE A 18 -29.32 -26.19 -1.37
CA ILE A 18 -28.12 -25.34 -1.40
C ILE A 18 -28.15 -24.43 -2.63
N TRP A 19 -28.51 -24.96 -3.80
CA TRP A 19 -28.72 -24.13 -4.99
C TRP A 19 -29.79 -23.05 -4.79
N GLU A 20 -30.94 -23.38 -4.21
CA GLU A 20 -31.98 -22.36 -3.93
C GLU A 20 -31.50 -21.31 -2.92
N ALA A 21 -30.66 -21.69 -1.96
CA ALA A 21 -30.07 -20.76 -1.02
C ALA A 21 -29.13 -19.76 -1.72
N HIS A 22 -28.24 -20.23 -2.60
CA HIS A 22 -27.39 -19.38 -3.45
C HIS A 22 -28.24 -18.48 -4.37
N MET A 23 -29.26 -19.04 -5.03
CA MET A 23 -30.12 -18.26 -5.94
C MET A 23 -30.88 -17.14 -5.24
N LYS A 24 -31.25 -17.30 -3.96
CA LYS A 24 -31.84 -16.21 -3.15
C LYS A 24 -30.86 -15.05 -3.00
N VAL A 25 -29.59 -15.33 -2.70
CA VAL A 25 -28.53 -14.31 -2.60
C VAL A 25 -28.38 -13.60 -3.94
N PHE A 26 -28.22 -14.35 -5.04
CA PHE A 26 -27.98 -13.75 -6.34
C PHE A 26 -29.16 -12.90 -6.85
N ARG A 27 -30.41 -13.39 -6.71
CA ARG A 27 -31.60 -12.64 -7.12
C ARG A 27 -31.79 -11.37 -6.29
N ALA A 28 -31.54 -11.43 -4.98
CA ALA A 28 -31.60 -10.26 -4.11
C ALA A 28 -30.53 -9.21 -4.47
N ALA A 29 -29.32 -9.67 -4.80
CA ALA A 29 -28.22 -8.79 -5.18
C ALA A 29 -28.47 -8.08 -6.53
N VAL A 30 -28.97 -8.81 -7.52
CA VAL A 30 -29.19 -8.27 -8.87
C VAL A 30 -30.46 -7.43 -8.94
N GLY A 31 -31.56 -7.88 -8.32
CA GLY A 31 -32.82 -7.13 -8.23
C GLY A 31 -33.55 -6.88 -9.55
N ARG A 32 -33.13 -7.52 -10.65
CA ARG A 32 -33.69 -7.38 -12.01
C ARG A 32 -33.50 -8.69 -12.81
N PRO A 33 -34.18 -8.85 -13.96
CA PRO A 33 -33.96 -10.00 -14.85
C PRO A 33 -32.50 -10.11 -15.28
N VAL A 34 -32.03 -11.36 -15.45
CA VAL A 34 -30.69 -11.70 -15.92
C VAL A 34 -30.82 -12.25 -17.33
N ASP A 35 -30.19 -11.60 -18.30
CA ASP A 35 -30.25 -12.01 -19.71
C ASP A 35 -29.23 -13.11 -20.04
N ALA A 36 -28.06 -13.09 -19.39
CA ALA A 36 -26.98 -14.05 -19.63
C ALA A 36 -26.14 -14.33 -18.37
N VAL A 37 -25.58 -15.53 -18.30
CA VAL A 37 -24.61 -15.98 -17.28
C VAL A 37 -23.29 -16.30 -17.95
N PHE A 38 -22.22 -15.62 -17.51
CA PHE A 38 -20.87 -15.83 -18.01
C PHE A 38 -20.05 -16.65 -17.01
N THR A 39 -19.43 -17.75 -17.45
CA THR A 39 -18.54 -18.55 -16.59
C THR A 39 -17.56 -19.40 -17.39
N SER A 40 -16.51 -19.87 -16.74
CA SER A 40 -15.60 -20.91 -17.26
C SER A 40 -15.88 -22.28 -16.65
N GLU A 41 -16.75 -22.34 -15.65
CA GLU A 41 -17.02 -23.54 -14.83
C GLU A 41 -18.22 -24.33 -15.35
N GLU A 42 -18.18 -25.67 -15.21
CA GLU A 42 -19.23 -26.58 -15.69
C GLU A 42 -20.60 -26.34 -15.04
N TYR A 43 -20.65 -25.80 -13.82
CA TYR A 43 -21.92 -25.47 -13.15
C TYR A 43 -22.70 -24.33 -13.83
N GLY A 44 -22.08 -23.63 -14.79
CA GLY A 44 -22.66 -22.52 -15.53
C GLY A 44 -24.02 -22.82 -16.13
N THR A 45 -24.16 -24.02 -16.70
CA THR A 45 -25.39 -24.44 -17.38
C THR A 45 -26.57 -24.46 -16.42
N GLU A 46 -26.38 -24.99 -15.21
CA GLU A 46 -27.43 -25.03 -14.19
C GLU A 46 -27.74 -23.64 -13.64
N LEU A 47 -26.73 -22.81 -13.43
CA LEU A 47 -26.91 -21.42 -12.99
C LEU A 47 -27.72 -20.61 -14.02
N ALA A 48 -27.37 -20.71 -15.30
CA ALA A 48 -28.09 -20.05 -16.40
C ALA A 48 -29.55 -20.52 -16.47
N ARG A 49 -29.78 -21.84 -16.37
CA ARG A 49 -31.13 -22.43 -16.33
C ARG A 49 -31.96 -21.87 -15.17
N ARG A 50 -31.39 -21.72 -13.98
CA ARG A 50 -32.08 -21.21 -12.78
C ARG A 50 -32.39 -19.72 -12.83
N PHE A 51 -31.66 -18.96 -13.65
CA PHE A 51 -31.99 -17.58 -13.99
C PHE A 51 -32.96 -17.46 -15.17
N GLY A 52 -33.11 -18.50 -15.99
CA GLY A 52 -33.78 -18.40 -17.29
C GLY A 52 -32.98 -17.54 -18.28
N ALA A 53 -31.65 -17.56 -18.15
CA ALA A 53 -30.70 -16.73 -18.89
C ALA A 53 -29.95 -17.54 -19.94
N GLU A 54 -29.36 -16.86 -20.93
CA GLU A 54 -28.42 -17.46 -21.88
C GLU A 54 -27.12 -17.89 -21.17
N GLU A 55 -26.62 -19.09 -21.47
CA GLU A 55 -25.30 -19.51 -21.02
C GLU A 55 -24.22 -18.99 -21.97
N VAL A 56 -23.20 -18.34 -21.41
CA VAL A 56 -22.02 -17.89 -22.15
C VAL A 56 -20.77 -18.47 -21.50
N LEU A 57 -20.25 -19.55 -22.06
CA LEU A 57 -18.99 -20.14 -21.61
C LEU A 57 -17.80 -19.31 -22.12
N VAL A 58 -16.90 -18.96 -21.22
CA VAL A 58 -15.73 -18.12 -21.50
C VAL A 58 -14.46 -18.88 -21.15
N ASP A 59 -13.65 -19.20 -22.16
CA ASP A 59 -12.34 -19.89 -22.04
C ASP A 59 -12.29 -21.01 -20.96
N PRO A 60 -13.11 -22.08 -21.06
CA PRO A 60 -13.11 -23.16 -20.07
C PRO A 60 -11.74 -23.82 -19.90
N ALA A 61 -10.93 -23.85 -20.97
CA ALA A 61 -9.58 -24.40 -20.97
C ALA A 61 -8.54 -23.50 -20.28
N ARG A 62 -8.90 -22.26 -19.88
CA ARG A 62 -8.00 -21.24 -19.31
C ARG A 62 -6.76 -20.97 -20.17
N SER A 63 -6.96 -20.95 -21.48
CA SER A 63 -5.89 -20.78 -22.46
C SER A 63 -5.34 -19.34 -22.51
N LEU A 64 -6.18 -18.34 -22.26
CA LEU A 64 -5.78 -16.93 -22.28
C LEU A 64 -5.16 -16.49 -20.96
N PHE A 65 -5.72 -16.95 -19.83
CA PHE A 65 -5.27 -16.62 -18.49
C PHE A 65 -5.11 -17.90 -17.66
N PRO A 66 -3.96 -18.60 -17.76
CA PRO A 66 -3.72 -19.89 -17.12
C PRO A 66 -3.39 -19.72 -15.62
N VAL A 67 -4.32 -19.14 -14.87
CA VAL A 67 -4.19 -18.87 -13.43
C VAL A 67 -5.49 -19.26 -12.70
N SER A 68 -5.39 -19.52 -11.41
CA SER A 68 -6.55 -19.77 -10.54
C SER A 68 -6.42 -19.00 -9.24
N GLY A 69 -7.54 -18.78 -8.54
CA GLY A 69 -7.51 -18.18 -7.20
C GLY A 69 -6.66 -18.99 -6.22
N THR A 70 -6.61 -20.31 -6.35
CA THR A 70 -5.76 -21.19 -5.53
C THR A 70 -4.28 -20.96 -5.81
N ALA A 71 -3.88 -20.88 -7.08
CA ALA A 71 -2.49 -20.59 -7.45
C ALA A 71 -2.06 -19.21 -6.95
N VAL A 72 -2.91 -18.19 -7.11
CA VAL A 72 -2.66 -16.83 -6.60
C VAL A 72 -2.48 -16.82 -5.08
N ARG A 73 -3.32 -17.54 -4.33
CA ARG A 73 -3.19 -17.58 -2.85
C ARG A 73 -1.94 -18.32 -2.40
N ALA A 74 -1.51 -19.34 -3.14
CA ALA A 74 -0.29 -20.10 -2.85
C ALA A 74 0.99 -19.30 -3.14
N ASP A 75 1.01 -18.54 -4.24
CA ASP A 75 2.13 -17.68 -4.63
C ASP A 75 1.65 -16.40 -5.35
N PRO A 76 1.28 -15.34 -4.60
CA PRO A 76 0.85 -14.08 -5.20
C PRO A 76 1.92 -13.45 -6.09
N ALA A 77 3.20 -13.56 -5.70
CA ALA A 77 4.31 -12.96 -6.43
C ALA A 77 4.55 -13.68 -7.77
N GLY A 78 4.49 -15.00 -7.80
CA GLY A 78 4.56 -15.78 -9.04
C GLY A 78 3.38 -15.52 -9.99
N CYS A 79 2.22 -15.16 -9.46
CA CYS A 79 1.02 -14.87 -10.25
C CYS A 79 0.80 -13.38 -10.54
N TRP A 80 1.74 -12.50 -10.19
CA TRP A 80 1.50 -11.05 -10.10
C TRP A 80 1.03 -10.39 -11.40
N GLU A 81 1.55 -10.84 -12.54
CA GLU A 81 1.20 -10.29 -13.85
C GLU A 81 -0.27 -10.58 -14.21
N TYR A 82 -0.90 -11.60 -13.63
CA TYR A 82 -2.32 -11.90 -13.81
C TYR A 82 -3.25 -11.10 -12.87
N LEU A 83 -2.70 -10.43 -11.86
CA LEU A 83 -3.51 -9.70 -10.88
C LEU A 83 -3.95 -8.35 -11.44
N GLY A 84 -5.25 -8.08 -11.33
CA GLY A 84 -5.80 -6.76 -11.64
C GLY A 84 -5.28 -5.67 -10.69
N PRO A 85 -5.34 -4.39 -11.08
CA PRO A 85 -4.74 -3.28 -10.31
C PRO A 85 -5.21 -3.21 -8.85
N ALA A 86 -6.50 -3.44 -8.57
CA ALA A 86 -7.02 -3.42 -7.21
C ALA A 86 -6.46 -4.54 -6.33
N VAL A 87 -6.28 -5.74 -6.90
CA VAL A 87 -5.71 -6.88 -6.18
C VAL A 87 -4.22 -6.66 -5.92
N ARG A 88 -3.48 -6.12 -6.89
CA ARG A 88 -2.07 -5.71 -6.69
C ARG A 88 -1.96 -4.69 -5.56
N ALA A 89 -2.80 -3.66 -5.54
CA ALA A 89 -2.77 -2.66 -4.48
C ALA A 89 -3.04 -3.24 -3.08
N ALA A 90 -3.95 -4.22 -2.99
CA ALA A 90 -4.28 -4.91 -1.74
C ALA A 90 -3.17 -5.85 -1.26
N LEU A 91 -2.45 -6.50 -2.19
CA LEU A 91 -1.39 -7.47 -1.88
C LEU A 91 0.01 -6.85 -1.82
N THR A 92 0.22 -5.63 -2.31
CA THR A 92 1.54 -5.00 -2.29
C THR A 92 2.03 -4.80 -0.86
N ARG A 93 3.22 -5.31 -0.57
CA ARG A 93 3.93 -5.06 0.68
C ARG A 93 4.52 -3.65 0.66
N ARG A 94 4.01 -2.78 1.53
CA ARG A 94 4.47 -1.38 1.62
C ARG A 94 5.53 -1.27 2.71
N VAL A 95 6.73 -0.88 2.29
CA VAL A 95 7.88 -0.63 3.17
C VAL A 95 8.12 0.88 3.22
N VAL A 96 7.97 1.46 4.40
CA VAL A 96 8.16 2.89 4.61
C VAL A 96 9.54 3.13 5.18
N VAL A 97 10.32 4.00 4.54
CA VAL A 97 11.53 4.54 5.16
C VAL A 97 11.16 5.88 5.77
N LEU A 98 11.48 6.09 7.04
CA LEU A 98 11.23 7.35 7.72
C LEU A 98 12.37 7.69 8.69
N GLY A 99 12.47 8.94 9.07
CA GLY A 99 13.46 9.41 10.02
C GLY A 99 13.40 10.92 10.15
N ALA A 100 14.25 11.45 11.04
CA ALA A 100 14.45 12.89 11.12
C ALA A 100 14.97 13.46 9.79
N GLU A 101 14.91 14.77 9.63
CA GLU A 101 15.52 15.44 8.50
C GLU A 101 17.01 15.09 8.34
N SER A 102 17.46 15.00 7.09
CA SER A 102 18.87 14.74 6.76
C SER A 102 19.46 13.52 7.48
N THR A 103 18.71 12.40 7.46
CA THR A 103 19.15 11.08 7.99
C THR A 103 19.27 9.99 6.92
N GLY A 104 19.13 10.35 5.63
CA GLY A 104 19.30 9.43 4.50
C GLY A 104 18.04 8.66 4.08
N THR A 105 16.84 9.05 4.54
CA THR A 105 15.55 8.43 4.22
C THR A 105 15.30 8.30 2.70
N THR A 106 15.42 9.41 1.98
CA THR A 106 15.23 9.47 0.52
C THR A 106 16.26 8.61 -0.21
N THR A 107 17.52 8.66 0.23
CA THR A 107 18.60 7.85 -0.37
C THR A 107 18.31 6.37 -0.20
N LEU A 108 18.05 5.91 1.03
CA LEU A 108 17.81 4.50 1.32
C LEU A 108 16.56 3.96 0.61
N SER A 109 15.45 4.71 0.60
CA SER A 109 14.21 4.29 -0.08
C SER A 109 14.39 4.14 -1.59
N ARG A 110 15.16 5.04 -2.23
CA ARG A 110 15.51 4.93 -3.67
C ARG A 110 16.44 3.75 -3.93
N GLU A 111 17.43 3.53 -3.08
CA GLU A 111 18.38 2.41 -3.21
C GLU A 111 17.70 1.05 -3.07
N LEU A 112 16.75 0.92 -2.14
CA LEU A 112 15.91 -0.26 -2.03
C LEU A 112 15.11 -0.50 -3.31
N ALA A 113 14.41 0.50 -3.82
CA ALA A 113 13.68 0.34 -5.07
C ALA A 113 14.59 -0.07 -6.24
N ALA A 114 15.78 0.53 -6.36
CA ALA A 114 16.76 0.15 -7.37
C ALA A 114 17.28 -1.30 -7.15
N HIS A 115 17.53 -1.71 -5.91
CA HIS A 115 17.96 -3.07 -5.57
C HIS A 115 16.97 -4.12 -6.02
N TYR A 116 15.68 -3.93 -5.71
CA TYR A 116 14.65 -4.89 -6.09
C TYR A 116 14.39 -4.87 -7.60
N ARG A 117 14.42 -3.71 -8.28
CA ARG A 117 14.34 -3.65 -9.75
C ARG A 117 15.42 -4.48 -10.43
N ARG A 118 16.66 -4.48 -9.90
CA ARG A 118 17.77 -5.29 -10.44
C ARG A 118 17.53 -6.80 -10.35
N ARG A 119 16.63 -7.28 -9.48
CA ARG A 119 16.25 -8.70 -9.45
C ARG A 119 15.48 -9.14 -10.70
N GLY A 120 14.95 -8.19 -11.49
CA GLY A 120 14.23 -8.48 -12.73
C GLY A 120 12.91 -9.22 -12.51
N GLY A 121 12.34 -9.74 -13.60
CA GLY A 121 11.06 -10.45 -13.58
C GLY A 121 9.95 -9.61 -12.93
N VAL A 122 9.25 -10.21 -11.97
CA VAL A 122 8.16 -9.55 -11.25
C VAL A 122 8.59 -8.30 -10.47
N TRP A 123 9.88 -8.17 -10.14
CA TRP A 123 10.44 -7.05 -9.38
C TRP A 123 10.87 -5.86 -10.25
N ALA A 124 10.90 -6.03 -11.58
CA ALA A 124 11.39 -5.00 -12.50
C ALA A 124 10.59 -3.68 -12.42
N LYS A 125 9.34 -3.74 -11.96
CA LYS A 125 8.42 -2.60 -11.79
C LYS A 125 8.32 -2.13 -10.34
N THR A 126 9.24 -2.52 -9.45
CA THR A 126 9.19 -2.11 -8.04
C THR A 126 9.15 -0.59 -7.94
N GLY A 127 8.12 -0.06 -7.29
CA GLY A 127 7.88 1.38 -7.21
C GLY A 127 8.71 2.07 -6.13
N TRP A 128 8.85 3.38 -6.27
CA TRP A 128 9.28 4.28 -5.20
C TRP A 128 8.33 5.47 -5.17
N VAL A 129 7.85 5.84 -3.99
CA VAL A 129 7.00 7.02 -3.76
C VAL A 129 7.79 8.04 -2.97
N ALA A 130 7.92 9.25 -3.51
CA ALA A 130 8.58 10.36 -2.86
C ALA A 130 7.77 10.90 -1.66
N GLU A 131 8.44 11.62 -0.77
CA GLU A 131 7.79 12.37 0.30
C GLU A 131 6.98 13.54 -0.29
N TYR A 132 5.65 13.48 -0.26
CA TYR A 132 4.81 14.58 -0.73
C TYR A 132 4.90 15.82 0.17
N GLY A 133 5.26 15.65 1.45
CA GLY A 133 5.51 16.78 2.36
C GLY A 133 6.60 17.74 1.84
N ARG A 134 7.60 17.21 1.13
CA ARG A 134 8.64 17.99 0.47
C ARG A 134 8.11 18.77 -0.72
N GLU A 135 7.40 18.10 -1.63
CA GLU A 135 6.77 18.74 -2.80
C GLU A 135 5.83 19.88 -2.35
N TYR A 136 5.00 19.63 -1.34
CA TYR A 136 4.13 20.63 -0.75
C TYR A 136 4.89 21.83 -0.16
N SER A 137 6.02 21.58 0.49
CA SER A 137 6.89 22.62 1.06
C SER A 137 7.50 23.51 -0.02
N GLU A 138 7.98 22.90 -1.11
CA GLU A 138 8.53 23.59 -2.28
C GLU A 138 7.46 24.45 -2.97
N GLU A 139 6.26 23.89 -3.21
CA GLU A 139 5.13 24.61 -3.78
C GLU A 139 4.71 25.81 -2.91
N LYS A 140 4.67 25.61 -1.59
CA LYS A 140 4.32 26.66 -0.64
C LYS A 140 5.34 27.79 -0.64
N LEU A 141 6.63 27.48 -0.65
CA LEU A 141 7.69 28.48 -0.72
C LEU A 141 7.67 29.23 -2.06
N ALA A 142 7.44 28.51 -3.17
CA ALA A 142 7.30 29.12 -4.49
C ALA A 142 6.11 30.10 -4.55
N ALA A 143 4.96 29.72 -3.96
CA ALA A 143 3.80 30.59 -3.86
C ALA A 143 4.08 31.84 -3.01
N ALA A 144 4.81 31.71 -1.91
CA ALA A 144 5.23 32.85 -1.09
C ALA A 144 6.17 33.78 -1.87
N ARG A 145 7.16 33.23 -2.59
CA ARG A 145 8.12 33.98 -3.42
C ARG A 145 7.49 34.72 -4.59
N ALA A 146 6.35 34.24 -5.10
CA ALA A 146 5.59 34.94 -6.12
C ALA A 146 4.96 36.25 -5.59
N VAL A 147 4.73 36.35 -4.28
CA VAL A 147 4.21 37.57 -3.62
C VAL A 147 5.34 38.44 -3.07
N ASP A 148 6.34 37.81 -2.43
CA ASP A 148 7.52 38.47 -1.88
C ASP A 148 8.79 37.69 -2.29
N PRO A 149 9.58 38.20 -3.26
CA PRO A 149 10.81 37.53 -3.70
C PRO A 149 11.84 37.28 -2.59
N ALA A 150 11.77 38.00 -1.47
CA ALA A 150 12.64 37.80 -0.31
C ALA A 150 12.15 36.69 0.65
N ALA A 151 11.00 36.06 0.39
CA ALA A 151 10.47 34.99 1.21
C ALA A 151 11.46 33.81 1.33
N SER A 152 11.70 33.41 2.58
CA SER A 152 12.58 32.30 2.97
C SER A 152 11.81 31.23 3.73
N TRP A 153 12.34 30.01 3.73
CA TRP A 153 11.74 28.88 4.44
C TRP A 153 11.64 29.12 5.95
N GLU A 154 12.65 29.77 6.53
CA GLU A 154 12.71 30.08 7.97
C GLU A 154 11.48 30.85 8.48
N HIS A 155 10.83 31.65 7.62
CA HIS A 155 9.63 32.42 7.98
C HIS A 155 8.32 31.71 7.60
N MET A 156 8.39 30.52 7.01
CA MET A 156 7.21 29.77 6.60
C MET A 156 6.58 29.08 7.80
N THR A 157 5.26 29.22 7.92
CA THR A 157 4.49 28.58 8.99
C THR A 157 3.52 27.57 8.41
N PHE A 158 3.40 26.40 9.04
CA PHE A 158 2.37 25.42 8.71
C PHE A 158 1.11 25.62 9.54
N THR A 159 -0.03 25.23 8.98
CA THR A 159 -1.30 25.16 9.73
C THR A 159 -1.80 23.72 9.82
N SER A 160 -2.55 23.39 10.88
CA SER A 160 -3.09 22.03 11.06
C SER A 160 -3.97 21.53 9.90
N ARG A 161 -4.51 22.42 9.06
CA ARG A 161 -5.38 22.05 7.92
C ARG A 161 -4.60 21.48 6.74
N GLU A 162 -3.29 21.75 6.66
CA GLU A 162 -2.44 21.33 5.54
C GLU A 162 -2.05 19.85 5.66
N PHE A 163 -1.81 19.37 6.88
CA PHE A 163 -1.35 18.00 7.11
C PHE A 163 -2.33 16.91 6.66
N PRO A 164 -3.66 17.02 6.84
CA PRO A 164 -4.60 16.10 6.21
C PRO A 164 -4.54 16.05 4.68
N VAL A 165 -4.22 17.19 4.02
CA VAL A 165 -4.05 17.23 2.56
C VAL A 165 -2.78 16.47 2.17
N ILE A 166 -1.67 16.75 2.86
CA ILE A 166 -0.38 16.06 2.64
C ILE A 166 -0.54 14.56 2.85
N ALA A 167 -1.18 14.16 3.96
CA ALA A 167 -1.41 12.76 4.31
C ALA A 167 -2.27 12.02 3.26
N ARG A 168 -3.38 12.62 2.80
CA ARG A 168 -4.23 12.01 1.76
C ARG A 168 -3.47 11.84 0.45
N ARG A 169 -2.73 12.86 0.04
CA ARG A 169 -1.97 12.81 -1.21
C ARG A 169 -0.87 11.76 -1.17
N GLN A 170 -0.18 11.62 -0.04
CA GLN A 170 0.81 10.56 0.17
C GLN A 170 0.14 9.18 -0.01
N ASP A 171 -0.97 8.91 0.68
CA ASP A 171 -1.71 7.64 0.58
C ASP A 171 -2.22 7.37 -0.85
N GLU A 172 -2.70 8.40 -1.56
CA GLU A 172 -3.13 8.28 -2.96
C GLU A 172 -1.98 7.93 -3.91
N ASN A 173 -0.80 8.51 -3.69
CA ASN A 173 0.41 8.20 -4.45
C ASN A 173 0.90 6.77 -4.15
N GLU A 174 0.86 6.35 -2.87
CA GLU A 174 1.13 4.97 -2.46
C GLU A 174 0.18 3.97 -3.14
N ASP A 175 -1.12 4.24 -3.13
CA ASP A 175 -2.12 3.38 -3.77
C ASP A 175 -1.93 3.30 -5.28
N ARG A 176 -1.70 4.44 -5.95
CA ARG A 176 -1.44 4.48 -7.40
C ARG A 176 -0.20 3.65 -7.77
N ALA A 177 0.88 3.79 -7.01
CA ALA A 177 2.10 3.03 -7.25
C ALA A 177 1.89 1.52 -7.01
N ALA A 178 1.16 1.14 -5.96
CA ALA A 178 0.86 -0.26 -5.65
C ALA A 178 -0.04 -0.94 -6.70
N ARG A 179 -0.91 -0.18 -7.39
CA ARG A 179 -1.74 -0.70 -8.50
C ARG A 179 -0.93 -1.12 -9.73
N LEU A 180 0.22 -0.49 -9.94
CA LEU A 180 1.00 -0.59 -11.17
C LEU A 180 2.34 -1.32 -10.99
N GLY A 181 2.83 -1.40 -9.75
CA GLY A 181 4.15 -1.90 -9.42
C GLY A 181 4.23 -3.40 -9.17
N SER A 182 5.31 -3.77 -8.49
CA SER A 182 5.68 -5.12 -8.07
C SER A 182 5.11 -5.50 -6.69
N PRO A 183 5.33 -6.74 -6.20
CA PRO A 183 4.86 -7.18 -4.89
C PRO A 183 5.36 -6.37 -3.68
N VAL A 184 6.39 -5.55 -3.87
CA VAL A 184 6.91 -4.61 -2.86
C VAL A 184 6.95 -3.19 -3.40
N LEU A 185 6.60 -2.23 -2.54
CA LEU A 185 6.65 -0.79 -2.78
C LEU A 185 7.45 -0.10 -1.67
N PHE A 186 8.34 0.81 -2.06
CA PHE A 186 9.12 1.61 -1.12
C PHE A 186 8.59 3.06 -1.06
N CYS A 187 8.28 3.53 0.13
CA CYS A 187 7.76 4.87 0.36
C CYS A 187 8.76 5.69 1.16
N ASP A 188 9.16 6.85 0.64
CA ASP A 188 9.88 7.88 1.39
C ASP A 188 8.85 8.62 2.25
N THR A 189 8.78 8.24 3.52
CA THR A 189 7.74 8.62 4.49
C THR A 189 6.33 8.13 4.14
N ASP A 190 5.37 8.39 5.03
CA ASP A 190 3.95 8.04 4.88
C ASP A 190 3.06 9.00 5.68
N SER A 191 1.74 8.82 5.64
CA SER A 191 0.82 9.64 6.43
C SER A 191 0.96 9.49 7.95
N PHE A 192 1.54 8.40 8.45
CA PHE A 192 1.92 8.30 9.87
C PHE A 192 3.06 9.27 10.18
N ALA A 193 4.08 9.35 9.32
CA ALA A 193 5.17 10.31 9.49
C ALA A 193 4.69 11.77 9.43
N THR A 194 3.73 12.07 8.54
CA THR A 194 3.04 13.37 8.51
C THR A 194 2.43 13.76 9.86
N GLY A 195 1.95 12.80 10.65
CA GLY A 195 1.43 13.04 12.00
C GLY A 195 2.50 13.47 13.00
N VAL A 196 3.71 12.90 12.91
CA VAL A 196 4.85 13.31 13.73
C VAL A 196 5.39 14.67 13.30
N TRP A 197 5.43 14.94 12.00
CA TRP A 197 5.75 16.27 11.48
C TRP A 197 4.74 17.34 11.92
N HIS A 198 3.44 17.02 11.96
CA HIS A 198 2.43 17.93 12.50
C HIS A 198 2.73 18.33 13.95
N GLU A 199 3.05 17.34 14.80
CA GLU A 199 3.41 17.60 16.20
C GLU A 199 4.63 18.50 16.31
N ARG A 200 5.60 18.33 15.42
CA ARG A 200 6.82 19.12 15.38
C ARG A 200 6.58 20.56 14.93
N TYR A 201 5.78 20.79 13.88
CA TYR A 201 5.57 22.12 13.30
C TYR A 201 4.47 22.94 13.98
N VAL A 202 3.38 22.28 14.39
CA VAL A 202 2.17 22.98 14.87
C VAL A 202 1.88 22.65 16.34
N GLY A 203 2.50 21.62 16.88
CA GLY A 203 2.23 21.13 18.22
C GLY A 203 1.09 20.12 18.24
N GLY A 204 1.27 19.08 19.03
CA GLY A 204 0.24 18.08 19.32
C GLY A 204 -0.15 17.19 18.14
N ARG A 205 -1.06 16.26 18.41
CA ARG A 205 -1.51 15.23 17.47
C ARG A 205 -2.71 15.72 16.67
N ASN A 206 -2.85 15.25 15.43
CA ASN A 206 -3.98 15.57 14.56
C ASN A 206 -4.83 14.32 14.28
N ARG A 207 -6.07 14.29 14.81
CA ARG A 207 -6.98 13.12 14.69
C ARG A 207 -7.33 12.75 13.26
N GLU A 208 -7.43 13.72 12.36
CA GLU A 208 -7.76 13.46 10.96
C GLU A 208 -6.57 12.81 10.24
N VAL A 209 -5.34 13.27 10.51
CA VAL A 209 -4.12 12.63 9.98
C VAL A 209 -3.99 11.19 10.50
N GLU A 210 -4.27 10.96 11.78
CA GLU A 210 -4.27 9.60 12.35
C GLU A 210 -5.30 8.68 11.70
N ARG A 211 -6.51 9.21 11.43
CA ARG A 211 -7.56 8.47 10.74
C ARG A 211 -7.17 8.13 9.31
N ILE A 212 -6.50 9.04 8.60
CA ILE A 212 -5.95 8.78 7.26
C ILE A 212 -4.88 7.67 7.35
N ALA A 213 -3.90 7.82 8.24
CA ALA A 213 -2.80 6.88 8.41
C ALA A 213 -3.24 5.46 8.82
N ALA A 214 -4.39 5.32 9.49
CA ALA A 214 -4.96 4.03 9.87
C ALA A 214 -5.64 3.29 8.71
N ARG A 215 -5.97 3.96 7.59
CA ARG A 215 -6.67 3.33 6.45
C ARG A 215 -5.75 2.54 5.55
N THR A 216 -4.48 2.95 5.47
CA THR A 216 -3.48 2.30 4.63
C THR A 216 -2.59 1.42 5.49
N ARG A 217 -2.59 0.11 5.21
CA ARG A 217 -1.69 -0.84 5.86
C ARG A 217 -0.28 -0.66 5.30
N ARG A 218 0.70 -0.54 6.21
CA ARG A 218 2.13 -0.63 5.90
C ARG A 218 2.73 -1.78 6.67
N ASP A 219 3.58 -2.54 6.02
CA ASP A 219 4.02 -3.85 6.50
C ASP A 219 5.32 -3.77 7.30
N LEU A 220 6.18 -2.80 6.98
CA LEU A 220 7.45 -2.59 7.64
C LEU A 220 7.85 -1.12 7.59
N TYR A 221 8.34 -0.61 8.71
CA TYR A 221 8.99 0.69 8.81
C TYR A 221 10.49 0.53 9.01
N LEU A 222 11.27 1.28 8.24
CA LEU A 222 12.72 1.40 8.37
C LEU A 222 13.02 2.79 8.93
N LEU A 223 13.34 2.86 10.22
CA LEU A 223 13.68 4.10 10.90
C LEU A 223 15.17 4.38 10.73
N THR A 224 15.51 5.41 9.96
CA THR A 224 16.90 5.84 9.78
C THR A 224 17.43 6.54 11.02
N ASP A 225 18.62 6.14 11.45
CA ASP A 225 19.33 6.81 12.53
C ASP A 225 20.10 8.05 12.02
N HIS A 226 20.23 9.04 12.90
CA HIS A 226 20.95 10.29 12.70
C HIS A 226 22.43 10.20 13.10
N GLU A 227 22.82 9.25 13.95
CA GLU A 227 24.21 9.11 14.40
C GLU A 227 25.14 8.76 13.23
N GLY A 228 26.27 9.46 13.16
CA GLY A 228 27.26 9.27 12.09
C GLY A 228 26.85 9.77 10.70
N VAL A 229 25.70 10.46 10.57
CA VAL A 229 25.23 11.03 9.30
C VAL A 229 25.46 12.54 9.27
N PRO A 230 26.26 13.06 8.31
CA PRO A 230 26.40 14.49 8.09
C PRO A 230 25.05 15.14 7.84
N PHE A 231 24.83 16.33 8.41
CA PHE A 231 23.65 17.11 8.10
C PHE A 231 23.88 17.86 6.79
N GLU A 232 23.00 17.63 5.82
CA GLU A 232 22.91 18.35 4.57
C GLU A 232 21.68 19.27 4.61
N ASP A 233 21.94 20.58 4.48
CA ASP A 233 20.91 21.61 4.36
C ASP A 233 20.66 21.91 2.88
N ASP A 234 19.42 21.68 2.44
CA ASP A 234 18.94 21.93 1.09
C ASP A 234 18.13 23.24 0.98
N GLY A 235 18.09 24.04 2.04
CA GLY A 235 17.35 25.30 2.13
C GLY A 235 15.90 25.15 2.61
N LEU A 236 15.46 23.92 2.92
CA LEU A 236 14.15 23.61 3.51
C LEU A 236 14.28 22.91 4.87
N ARG A 237 15.47 22.94 5.49
CA ARG A 237 15.74 22.27 6.77
C ARG A 237 15.68 23.25 7.93
N ASP A 238 15.45 22.69 9.11
CA ASP A 238 15.31 23.48 10.32
C ASP A 238 16.57 23.44 11.20
N GLY A 239 17.17 22.26 11.37
CA GLY A 239 18.47 22.17 12.04
C GLY A 239 18.85 20.77 12.54
N PRO A 240 20.16 20.46 12.60
CA PRO A 240 20.66 19.16 13.03
C PRO A 240 20.30 18.79 14.47
N GLU A 241 20.02 19.76 15.34
CA GLU A 241 19.71 19.61 16.76
C GLU A 241 18.33 18.96 17.02
N LEU A 242 17.43 18.99 16.04
CA LEU A 242 16.11 18.36 16.14
C LEU A 242 16.15 16.86 15.86
N ARG A 243 17.20 16.36 15.19
CA ARG A 243 17.30 14.97 14.75
C ARG A 243 17.21 13.96 15.92
N PRO A 244 17.90 14.14 17.06
CA PRO A 244 17.76 13.23 18.20
C PRO A 244 16.32 13.15 18.72
N TRP A 245 15.66 14.30 18.89
CA TRP A 245 14.27 14.34 19.37
C TRP A 245 13.32 13.66 18.39
N MET A 246 13.43 13.98 17.09
CA MET A 246 12.57 13.40 16.06
C MET A 246 12.76 11.89 15.93
N THR A 247 14.00 11.40 15.93
CA THR A 247 14.30 9.96 15.89
C THR A 247 13.69 9.25 17.10
N ALA A 248 13.86 9.81 18.31
CA ALA A 248 13.24 9.27 19.52
C ALA A 248 11.70 9.32 19.46
N ARG A 249 11.13 10.38 18.86
CA ARG A 249 9.68 10.54 18.69
C ARG A 249 9.10 9.47 17.77
N PHE A 250 9.73 9.24 16.61
CA PHE A 250 9.35 8.17 15.68
C PHE A 250 9.40 6.81 16.34
N ARG A 251 10.53 6.48 16.99
CA ARG A 251 10.70 5.20 17.69
C ARG A 251 9.59 4.98 18.73
N ARG A 252 9.26 6.01 19.50
CA ARG A 252 8.18 5.96 20.50
C ARG A 252 6.82 5.72 19.86
N GLU A 253 6.47 6.43 18.79
CA GLU A 253 5.16 6.27 18.14
C GLU A 253 5.01 4.95 17.38
N LEU A 254 6.09 4.46 16.75
CA LEU A 254 6.12 3.14 16.12
C LEU A 254 5.83 2.05 17.16
N ALA A 255 6.55 2.09 18.30
CA ALA A 255 6.33 1.17 19.40
C ALA A 255 4.92 1.29 20.01
N ARG A 256 4.46 2.52 20.30
CA ARG A 256 3.13 2.77 20.88
C ARG A 256 1.99 2.26 19.99
N THR A 257 2.18 2.27 18.68
CA THR A 257 1.16 1.82 17.72
C THR A 257 1.31 0.37 17.26
N GLY A 258 2.30 -0.35 17.80
CA GLY A 258 2.56 -1.75 17.42
C GLY A 258 2.99 -1.91 15.95
N ARG A 259 3.46 -0.86 15.30
CA ARG A 259 3.96 -0.94 13.92
C ARG A 259 5.26 -1.72 13.91
N ARG A 260 5.38 -2.70 13.03
CA ARG A 260 6.63 -3.44 12.82
C ARG A 260 7.69 -2.48 12.26
N PHE A 261 8.83 -2.38 12.94
CA PHE A 261 9.91 -1.52 12.50
C PHE A 261 11.30 -2.08 12.79
N LEU A 262 12.27 -1.64 12.00
CA LEU A 262 13.70 -1.83 12.23
C LEU A 262 14.37 -0.45 12.26
N VAL A 263 15.27 -0.24 13.22
CA VAL A 263 16.18 0.92 13.19
C VAL A 263 17.39 0.55 12.35
N VAL A 264 17.70 1.35 11.34
CA VAL A 264 18.86 1.16 10.47
C VAL A 264 19.93 2.20 10.80
N SER A 265 21.15 1.72 11.04
CA SER A 265 22.27 2.53 11.51
C SER A 265 23.59 2.12 10.82
N GLY A 266 24.65 2.87 11.05
CA GLY A 266 25.95 2.69 10.38
C GLY A 266 26.05 3.48 9.07
N ASP A 267 27.00 3.10 8.23
CA ASP A 267 27.20 3.73 6.91
C ASP A 267 26.11 3.35 5.90
N ARG A 268 26.16 3.96 4.72
CA ARG A 268 25.17 3.78 3.64
C ARG A 268 25.03 2.31 3.20
N GLY A 269 26.14 1.59 3.05
CA GLY A 269 26.13 0.17 2.66
C GLY A 269 25.53 -0.70 3.74
N SER A 270 26.00 -0.54 4.99
CA SER A 270 25.48 -1.25 6.15
C SER A 270 23.97 -1.05 6.34
N ARG A 271 23.45 0.16 6.13
CA ARG A 271 22.01 0.46 6.21
C ARG A 271 21.22 -0.23 5.11
N LEU A 272 21.72 -0.23 3.87
CA LEU A 272 21.07 -0.90 2.76
C LEU A 272 21.01 -2.41 2.99
N GLU A 273 22.09 -3.02 3.48
CA GLU A 273 22.13 -4.46 3.80
C GLU A 273 21.11 -4.83 4.88
N GLN A 274 21.06 -4.09 5.99
CA GLN A 274 20.06 -4.28 7.05
C GLN A 274 18.63 -4.17 6.51
N ALA A 275 18.37 -3.14 5.68
CA ALA A 275 17.07 -2.90 5.10
C ALA A 275 16.66 -4.01 4.12
N VAL A 276 17.56 -4.45 3.23
CA VAL A 276 17.30 -5.55 2.29
C VAL A 276 17.01 -6.84 3.05
N ALA A 277 17.78 -7.17 4.09
CA ALA A 277 17.55 -8.35 4.91
C ALA A 277 16.16 -8.34 5.57
N ALA A 278 15.75 -7.19 6.11
CA ALA A 278 14.44 -7.04 6.73
C ALA A 278 13.28 -7.17 5.73
N VAL A 279 13.45 -6.61 4.52
CA VAL A 279 12.43 -6.69 3.46
C VAL A 279 12.36 -8.08 2.85
N ASP A 280 13.50 -8.76 2.67
CA ASP A 280 13.52 -10.16 2.24
C ASP A 280 12.87 -11.08 3.28
N GLY A 281 13.10 -10.84 4.57
CA GLY A 281 12.38 -11.53 5.64
C GLY A 281 10.87 -11.31 5.57
N LEU A 282 10.41 -10.06 5.36
CA LEU A 282 9.00 -9.74 5.18
C LEU A 282 8.39 -10.47 3.97
N LEU A 283 9.10 -10.54 2.85
CA LEU A 283 8.62 -11.21 1.64
C LEU A 283 8.59 -12.74 1.81
N ALA A 284 9.54 -13.31 2.56
CA ALA A 284 9.61 -14.74 2.85
C ALA A 284 8.49 -15.23 3.78
N GLU A 285 7.90 -14.36 4.61
CA GLU A 285 6.68 -14.68 5.37
C GLU A 285 5.49 -15.00 4.46
N GLY A 286 5.54 -14.60 3.19
CA GLY A 286 4.48 -14.83 2.21
C GLY A 286 3.22 -14.03 2.51
N TRP A 287 2.09 -14.43 1.95
CA TRP A 287 0.78 -13.82 2.21
C TRP A 287 -0.12 -14.85 2.90
N HIS A 288 -0.72 -14.45 4.02
CA HIS A 288 -1.64 -15.30 4.74
C HIS A 288 -3.08 -14.97 4.36
N PHE A 289 -3.78 -15.97 3.85
CA PHE A 289 -5.20 -15.92 3.52
C PHE A 289 -5.96 -16.88 4.43
N THR A 290 -7.18 -16.52 4.80
CA THR A 290 -8.11 -17.47 5.43
C THR A 290 -8.37 -18.63 4.46
N ALA A 291 -8.49 -19.85 4.99
CA ALA A 291 -8.85 -21.01 4.18
C ALA A 291 -10.19 -20.75 3.45
N PRO A 292 -10.32 -21.18 2.18
CA PRO A 292 -11.60 -21.07 1.47
C PRO A 292 -12.66 -21.92 2.16
N LEU A 293 -13.93 -21.56 1.96
CA LEU A 293 -15.06 -22.40 2.40
C LEU A 293 -14.97 -23.78 1.73
N PRO A 294 -15.36 -24.86 2.42
CA PRO A 294 -15.34 -26.20 1.85
C PRO A 294 -16.30 -26.29 0.66
N GLU A 295 -15.80 -26.79 -0.47
CA GLU A 295 -16.60 -27.11 -1.66
C GLU A 295 -16.80 -28.63 -1.74
N ARG A 296 -18.06 -29.08 -1.86
CA ARG A 296 -18.40 -30.43 -2.29
C ARG A 296 -18.77 -30.36 -3.77
N ARG A 297 -17.90 -30.93 -4.59
CA ARG A 297 -18.07 -31.02 -6.04
C ARG A 297 -18.47 -32.43 -6.44
#